data_AF-A0A967BIZ6-F1
#
_entry.id   AF-A0A967BIZ6-F1
#
_cell.length_a   1.000
_cell.length_b   1.000
_cell.length_c   1.000
_cell.angle_alpha   90.00
_cell.angle_beta   90.00
_cell.angle_gamma   90.00
#
_symmetry.space_group_name_H-M   'P 1'
#
loop_
_entity.id
_entity.type
_entity.pdbx_description
1 polymer ?
#
loop_
_entity_poly.entity_id
_entity_poly.type
_entity_poly.pdbx_seq_one_letter_code
_entity_poly.pdbx_strand_id
1 'polypeptide(L)'
;MFWKRQVPIAIVALVGTLTLFGWFVDQPNIKSFVDDDATQWYDILASFAIFLGALNLMKLQMQKVIKRKSGWQYSIFAIGGFLFAFTVGFLMRGAYTVNINSAGETPQAVAQVLTGEIGGTIQESEVLLGLIEEGDPLMLEKVHWTGKSVNKITNKLIESGADAEIVPENWGAHLTRKDSFFNWMFFKIFTPLSATMFALLAFLVASASYRAFRIRNFEATLLLVAGIIIMLGRVPIGSKISSWFVLYIFVLLLGVIANSWKKNRILTFSTVGIGIILVTLAGISMGWPIDRPGFAYLPKLQDWIYLVPNIAGARAIMIGIGLGVFATSIRYILGIEKSYIGEK
;
A
#
# COMPACT_ATOMS: atom_id res chain seq x y z
N MET A 1 8.56 -12.59 -46.44
CA MET A 1 7.85 -12.96 -45.19
C MET A 1 8.82 -13.27 -44.04
N PHE A 2 9.91 -14.01 -44.30
CA PHE A 2 10.97 -14.33 -43.33
C PHE A 2 11.54 -13.13 -42.56
N TRP A 3 12.03 -12.11 -43.27
CA TRP A 3 12.64 -10.91 -42.67
C TRP A 3 11.70 -10.11 -41.77
N LYS A 4 10.40 -10.07 -42.09
CA LYS A 4 9.39 -9.38 -41.26
C LYS A 4 9.09 -10.11 -39.94
N ARG A 5 9.44 -11.40 -39.83
CA ARG A 5 9.14 -12.23 -38.65
C ARG A 5 10.39 -12.56 -37.83
N GLN A 6 11.47 -12.95 -38.49
CA GLN A 6 12.68 -13.40 -37.81
C GLN A 6 13.50 -12.24 -37.22
N VAL A 7 13.51 -11.07 -37.88
CA VAL A 7 14.26 -9.91 -37.36
C VAL A 7 13.68 -9.44 -36.01
N PRO A 8 12.36 -9.23 -35.84
CA PRO A 8 11.80 -8.90 -34.53
C PRO A 8 12.06 -9.96 -33.46
N ILE A 9 11.94 -11.25 -33.80
CA ILE A 9 12.22 -12.35 -32.85
C ILE A 9 13.69 -12.33 -32.42
N ALA A 10 14.62 -12.15 -33.36
CA ALA A 10 16.04 -12.09 -33.06
C ALA A 10 16.39 -10.89 -32.18
N ILE A 11 15.76 -9.72 -32.42
CA ILE A 11 15.93 -8.53 -31.58
C ILE A 11 15.41 -8.80 -30.17
N VAL A 12 14.20 -9.34 -30.02
CA VAL A 12 13.62 -9.67 -28.71
C VAL A 12 14.47 -10.71 -27.99
N ALA A 13 14.96 -11.72 -28.70
CA ALA A 13 15.83 -12.74 -28.14
C ALA A 13 17.13 -12.14 -27.61
N LEU A 14 17.80 -11.31 -28.40
CA LEU A 14 19.08 -10.69 -28.05
C LEU A 14 18.92 -9.69 -26.91
N VAL A 15 18.01 -8.73 -27.04
CA VAL A 15 17.78 -7.70 -26.02
C VAL A 15 17.23 -8.33 -24.74
N GLY A 16 16.27 -9.25 -24.84
CA GLY A 16 15.69 -9.94 -23.70
C GLY A 16 16.71 -10.80 -22.95
N THR A 17 17.63 -11.47 -23.66
CA THR A 17 18.73 -12.20 -23.02
C THR A 17 19.68 -11.23 -22.31
N LEU A 18 20.03 -10.12 -22.95
CA LEU A 18 20.94 -9.14 -22.40
C LEU A 18 20.36 -8.46 -21.14
N THR A 19 19.07 -8.10 -21.14
CA THR A 19 18.42 -7.51 -19.95
C THR A 19 18.23 -8.52 -18.82
N LEU A 20 17.86 -9.76 -19.14
CA LEU A 20 17.61 -10.80 -18.14
C LEU A 20 18.88 -11.34 -17.49
N PHE A 21 19.98 -11.46 -18.24
CA PHE A 21 21.27 -11.93 -17.72
C PHE A 21 22.27 -10.82 -17.43
N GLY A 22 22.02 -9.58 -17.85
CA GLY A 22 22.98 -8.48 -17.73
C GLY A 22 23.32 -8.11 -16.29
N TRP A 23 22.40 -8.31 -15.35
CA TRP A 23 22.65 -8.15 -13.90
C TRP A 23 23.70 -9.12 -13.34
N PHE A 24 24.00 -10.22 -14.05
CA PHE A 24 25.04 -11.18 -13.66
C PHE A 24 26.40 -10.87 -14.30
N VAL A 25 26.48 -9.87 -15.17
CA VAL A 25 27.70 -9.52 -15.91
C VAL A 25 28.33 -8.27 -15.32
N ASP A 26 29.50 -8.43 -14.69
CA ASP A 26 30.26 -7.31 -14.12
C ASP A 26 31.10 -6.60 -15.20
N GLN A 27 30.41 -5.97 -16.16
CA GLN A 27 31.01 -5.16 -17.21
C GLN A 27 30.33 -3.78 -17.26
N PRO A 28 31.08 -2.67 -17.19
CA PRO A 28 30.51 -1.33 -17.08
C PRO A 28 29.45 -0.99 -18.13
N ASN A 29 29.70 -1.35 -19.40
CA ASN A 29 28.79 -1.05 -20.51
C ASN A 29 27.49 -1.88 -20.48
N ILE A 30 27.55 -3.12 -19.98
CA ILE A 30 26.36 -3.98 -19.88
C ILE A 30 25.53 -3.53 -18.67
N LYS A 31 26.21 -3.21 -17.57
CA LYS A 31 25.55 -2.71 -16.37
C LYS A 31 24.84 -1.38 -16.62
N SER A 32 25.48 -0.41 -17.28
CA SER A 32 24.83 0.87 -17.62
C SER A 32 23.61 0.67 -18.54
N PHE A 33 23.70 -0.23 -19.54
CA PHE A 33 22.55 -0.52 -20.40
C PHE A 33 21.37 -1.11 -19.61
N VAL A 34 21.65 -2.03 -18.68
CA VAL A 34 20.61 -2.72 -17.90
C VAL A 34 20.01 -1.80 -16.84
N ASP A 35 20.84 -1.01 -16.16
CA ASP A 35 20.42 -0.13 -15.06
C ASP A 35 19.72 1.14 -15.59
N ASP A 36 20.16 1.69 -16.72
CA ASP A 36 19.68 2.98 -17.24
C ASP A 36 18.84 2.85 -18.52
N ASP A 37 19.38 2.29 -19.60
CA ASP A 37 18.69 2.32 -20.91
C ASP A 37 17.44 1.43 -20.92
N ALA A 38 17.57 0.20 -20.42
CA ALA A 38 16.49 -0.78 -20.38
C ALA A 38 15.36 -0.35 -19.42
N THR A 39 15.71 0.29 -18.30
CA THR A 39 14.73 0.81 -17.33
C THR A 39 13.99 2.02 -17.92
N GLN A 40 14.67 2.93 -18.62
CA GLN A 40 14.02 4.03 -19.33
C GLN A 40 13.03 3.54 -20.41
N TRP A 41 13.39 2.50 -21.17
CA TRP A 41 12.48 1.92 -22.16
C TRP A 41 11.26 1.28 -21.50
N TYR A 42 11.45 0.62 -20.36
CA TYR A 42 10.37 0.12 -19.53
C TYR A 42 9.46 1.26 -19.05
N ASP A 43 10.01 2.36 -18.56
CA ASP A 43 9.24 3.51 -18.08
C ASP A 43 8.42 4.16 -19.20
N ILE A 44 8.98 4.29 -20.40
CA ILE A 44 8.27 4.75 -21.59
C ILE A 44 7.08 3.80 -21.89
N LEU A 45 7.33 2.49 -21.99
CA LEU A 45 6.28 1.50 -22.26
C LEU A 45 5.22 1.47 -21.15
N ALA A 46 5.63 1.55 -19.88
CA ALA A 46 4.76 1.58 -18.73
C ALA A 46 3.87 2.83 -18.73
N SER A 47 4.42 3.99 -19.07
CA SER A 47 3.63 5.24 -19.21
C SER A 47 2.53 5.12 -20.27
N PHE A 48 2.84 4.53 -21.43
CA PHE A 48 1.86 4.26 -22.47
C PHE A 48 0.82 3.23 -22.03
N ALA A 49 1.23 2.18 -21.33
CA ALA A 49 0.33 1.16 -20.80
C ALA A 49 -0.63 1.72 -19.75
N ILE A 50 -0.14 2.59 -18.84
CA ILE A 50 -0.97 3.30 -17.86
C ILE A 50 -1.98 4.19 -18.57
N PHE A 51 -1.53 4.97 -19.56
CA PHE A 51 -2.42 5.84 -20.32
C PHE A 51 -3.48 5.07 -21.10
N LEU A 52 -3.08 4.01 -21.82
CA LEU A 52 -3.99 3.15 -22.56
C LEU A 52 -4.95 2.41 -21.62
N GLY A 53 -4.48 1.97 -20.46
CA GLY A 53 -5.29 1.35 -19.42
C GLY A 53 -6.36 2.30 -18.88
N ALA A 54 -5.98 3.54 -18.57
CA ALA A 54 -6.90 4.59 -18.14
C ALA A 54 -7.94 4.94 -19.21
N LEU A 55 -7.50 5.12 -20.47
CA LEU A 55 -8.40 5.34 -21.60
C LEU A 55 -9.35 4.17 -21.84
N ASN A 56 -8.87 2.94 -21.73
CA ASN A 56 -9.69 1.76 -21.91
C ASN A 56 -10.73 1.64 -20.78
N LEU A 57 -10.34 1.88 -19.53
CA LEU A 57 -11.27 1.93 -18.40
C LEU A 57 -12.33 3.02 -18.60
N MET A 58 -11.93 4.23 -18.98
CA MET A 58 -12.84 5.34 -19.25
C MET A 58 -13.80 5.00 -20.40
N LYS A 59 -13.30 4.39 -21.48
CA LYS A 59 -14.11 3.88 -22.59
C LYS A 59 -15.13 2.86 -22.12
N LEU A 60 -14.74 1.90 -21.28
CA LEU A 60 -15.64 0.88 -20.74
C LEU A 60 -16.74 1.50 -19.86
N GLN A 61 -16.38 2.43 -18.97
CA GLN A 61 -17.36 3.12 -18.14
C GLN A 61 -18.30 3.99 -19.00
N MET A 62 -17.78 4.69 -20.00
CA MET A 62 -18.57 5.53 -20.90
C MET A 62 -19.52 4.70 -21.75
N GLN A 63 -19.07 3.56 -22.29
CA GLN A 63 -19.95 2.61 -22.97
C GLN A 63 -21.03 2.06 -22.05
N LYS A 64 -20.72 1.84 -20.77
CA LYS A 64 -21.69 1.38 -19.76
C LYS A 64 -22.80 2.41 -19.53
N VAL A 65 -22.44 3.70 -19.48
CA VAL A 65 -23.37 4.84 -19.38
C VAL A 65 -24.22 4.97 -20.65
N ILE A 66 -23.60 5.03 -21.82
CA ILE A 66 -24.29 5.20 -23.11
C ILE A 66 -25.27 4.05 -23.35
N LYS A 67 -24.86 2.81 -23.07
CA LYS A 67 -25.70 1.61 -23.26
C LYS A 67 -26.62 1.30 -22.07
N ARG A 68 -26.67 2.18 -21.05
CA ARG A 68 -27.47 2.02 -19.81
C ARG A 68 -27.39 0.61 -19.20
N LYS A 69 -26.20 0.02 -19.15
CA LYS A 69 -26.00 -1.32 -18.55
C LYS A 69 -26.21 -1.27 -17.04
N SER A 70 -26.40 -2.44 -16.40
CA SER A 70 -26.61 -2.53 -14.95
C SER A 70 -25.54 -1.77 -14.14
N GLY A 71 -25.99 -0.87 -13.26
CA GLY A 71 -25.12 -0.01 -12.45
C GLY A 71 -24.41 1.09 -13.24
N TRP A 72 -25.02 1.62 -14.31
CA TRP A 72 -24.49 2.74 -15.09
C TRP A 72 -24.42 4.06 -14.31
N GLN A 73 -25.28 4.24 -13.31
CA GLN A 73 -25.28 5.44 -12.47
C GLN A 73 -23.94 5.60 -11.75
N TYR A 74 -23.39 4.50 -11.22
CA TYR A 74 -22.08 4.48 -10.58
C TYR A 74 -20.94 4.82 -11.56
N SER A 75 -21.10 4.46 -12.84
CA SER A 75 -20.13 4.80 -13.88
C SER A 75 -20.07 6.30 -14.18
N ILE A 76 -21.15 7.06 -13.96
CA ILE A 76 -21.11 8.53 -14.05
C ILE A 76 -20.16 9.09 -12.99
N PHE A 77 -20.27 8.63 -11.74
CA PHE A 77 -19.37 9.05 -10.66
C PHE A 77 -17.92 8.66 -10.95
N ALA A 78 -17.68 7.47 -11.53
CA ALA A 78 -16.34 7.06 -11.91
C ALA A 78 -15.74 7.96 -13.01
N ILE A 79 -16.51 8.28 -14.06
CA ILE A 79 -16.05 9.18 -15.14
C ILE A 79 -15.82 10.59 -14.60
N GLY A 80 -16.77 11.13 -13.82
CA GLY A 80 -16.67 12.45 -13.22
C GLY A 80 -15.47 12.56 -12.28
N GLY A 81 -15.25 11.56 -11.42
CA GLY A 81 -14.09 11.48 -10.53
C GLY A 81 -12.77 11.41 -11.29
N PHE A 82 -12.71 10.63 -12.39
CA PHE A 82 -11.53 10.58 -13.24
C PHE A 82 -11.24 11.93 -13.90
N LEU A 83 -12.24 12.58 -14.51
CA LEU A 83 -12.09 13.90 -15.14
C LEU A 83 -11.71 14.97 -14.12
N PHE A 84 -12.29 14.92 -12.93
CA PHE A 84 -11.93 15.80 -11.83
C PHE A 84 -10.46 15.62 -11.42
N ALA A 85 -10.04 14.37 -11.12
CA ALA A 85 -8.67 14.06 -10.73
C ALA A 85 -7.66 14.43 -11.83
N PHE A 86 -8.00 14.17 -13.10
CA PHE A 86 -7.18 14.55 -14.24
C PHE A 86 -7.03 16.07 -14.35
N THR A 87 -8.12 16.82 -14.21
CA THR A 87 -8.10 18.30 -14.28
C THR A 87 -7.28 18.89 -13.14
N VAL A 88 -7.53 18.46 -11.90
CA VAL A 88 -6.84 19.00 -10.71
C VAL A 88 -5.38 18.56 -10.66
N GLY A 89 -5.07 17.32 -11.08
CA GLY A 89 -3.71 16.81 -11.07
C GLY A 89 -2.85 17.26 -12.25
N PHE A 90 -3.45 17.45 -13.43
CA PHE A 90 -2.68 17.73 -14.66
C PHE A 90 -2.84 19.16 -15.19
N LEU A 91 -4.01 19.78 -15.03
CA LEU A 91 -4.30 21.10 -15.61
C LEU A 91 -4.08 22.25 -14.63
N MET A 92 -4.22 22.01 -13.32
CA MET A 92 -3.86 23.01 -12.30
C MET A 92 -2.34 23.06 -12.13
N ARG A 93 -1.69 23.88 -12.96
CA ARG A 93 -0.25 24.23 -12.87
C ARG A 93 -0.05 25.44 -11.96
N GLY A 94 1.12 25.53 -11.33
CA GLY A 94 1.63 26.80 -10.78
C GLY A 94 1.59 26.93 -9.26
N ALA A 95 1.93 25.86 -8.55
CA ALA A 95 2.29 25.97 -7.15
C ALA A 95 3.69 26.56 -7.01
N TYR A 96 3.81 27.62 -6.24
CA TYR A 96 5.09 28.14 -5.80
C TYR A 96 5.12 28.14 -4.28
N THR A 97 6.31 27.91 -3.74
CA THR A 97 6.60 28.12 -2.34
C THR A 97 7.65 29.22 -2.18
N VAL A 98 7.83 29.68 -0.95
CA VAL A 98 8.89 30.61 -0.56
C VAL A 98 9.85 29.86 0.34
N ASN A 99 11.13 29.91 0.01
CA ASN A 99 12.20 29.44 0.85
C ASN A 99 12.81 30.62 1.58
N ILE A 100 12.99 30.48 2.89
CA ILE A 100 13.68 31.47 3.71
C ILE A 100 15.07 30.91 3.99
N ASN A 101 16.08 31.55 3.40
CA ASN A 101 17.48 31.15 3.51
C ASN A 101 18.15 31.78 4.74
N SER A 102 17.66 32.94 5.21
CA SER A 102 18.11 33.59 6.44
C SER A 102 17.04 34.55 6.98
N ALA A 103 16.90 34.61 8.30
CA ALA A 103 16.00 35.56 8.97
C ALA A 103 16.59 37.00 9.06
N GLY A 104 17.86 37.18 8.68
CA GLY A 104 18.55 38.47 8.71
C GLY A 104 18.67 39.09 10.11
N GLU A 105 18.78 40.42 10.17
CA GLU A 105 19.02 41.18 11.42
C GLU A 105 17.76 41.37 12.29
N THR A 106 16.56 41.05 11.77
CA THR A 106 15.27 41.26 12.48
C THR A 106 14.37 40.01 12.51
N PRO A 107 14.74 38.93 13.22
CA PRO A 107 13.98 37.67 13.25
C PRO A 107 12.54 37.82 13.76
N GLN A 108 12.28 38.77 14.66
CA GLN A 108 10.96 38.98 15.27
C GLN A 108 9.94 39.54 14.27
N ALA A 109 10.37 40.40 13.34
CA ALA A 109 9.51 40.95 12.29
C ALA A 109 9.15 39.85 11.27
N VAL A 110 10.13 39.03 10.91
CA VAL A 110 9.94 37.87 10.02
C VAL A 110 9.02 36.83 10.65
N ALA A 111 9.18 36.56 11.95
CA ALA A 111 8.31 35.67 12.72
C ALA A 111 6.84 36.14 12.73
N GLN A 112 6.58 37.45 12.83
CA GLN A 112 5.22 37.99 12.75
C GLN A 112 4.57 37.74 11.37
N VAL A 113 5.32 37.92 10.28
CA VAL A 113 4.84 37.65 8.92
C VAL A 113 4.59 36.15 8.72
N LEU A 114 5.49 35.29 9.22
CA LEU A 114 5.38 33.83 9.20
C LEU A 114 4.15 33.33 9.95
N THR A 115 3.91 33.87 11.15
CA THR A 115 2.75 33.50 11.99
C THR A 115 1.44 33.78 11.26
N GLY A 116 1.37 34.89 10.52
CA GLY A 116 0.21 35.25 9.71
C GLY A 116 -0.04 34.31 8.52
N GLU A 117 0.99 33.61 8.03
CA GLU A 117 0.88 32.74 6.85
C GLU A 117 0.74 31.26 7.20
N ILE A 118 1.51 30.74 8.14
CA ILE A 118 1.51 29.32 8.56
C ILE A 118 0.40 29.03 9.59
N GLY A 119 -0.03 30.05 10.34
CA GLY A 119 -0.92 29.89 11.48
C GLY A 119 -0.18 29.29 12.69
N GLY A 120 -0.42 29.81 13.89
CA GLY A 120 0.28 29.41 15.10
C GLY A 120 0.58 30.60 16.01
N THR A 121 1.59 30.47 16.86
CA THR A 121 2.10 31.54 17.73
C THR A 121 3.44 32.09 17.24
N ILE A 122 3.72 33.35 17.56
CA ILE A 122 4.99 34.02 17.20
C ILE A 122 6.19 33.21 17.70
N GLN A 123 6.09 32.62 18.90
CA GLN A 123 7.13 31.79 19.49
C GLN A 123 7.46 30.55 18.64
N GLU A 124 6.47 29.89 18.05
CA GLU A 124 6.68 28.73 17.17
C GLU A 124 7.39 29.14 15.88
N SER A 125 7.04 30.30 15.32
CA SER A 125 7.70 30.82 14.12
C SER A 125 9.14 31.29 14.39
N GLU A 126 9.44 31.83 15.57
CA GLU A 126 10.81 32.17 15.97
C GLU A 126 11.68 30.92 16.13
N VAL A 127 11.12 29.85 16.71
CA VAL A 127 11.82 28.55 16.80
C VAL A 127 12.11 27.98 15.41
N LEU A 128 11.15 28.06 14.48
CA LEU A 128 11.35 27.60 13.10
C LEU A 128 12.41 28.42 12.35
N LEU A 129 12.50 29.73 12.60
CA LEU A 129 13.55 30.59 12.04
C LEU A 129 14.93 30.29 12.62
N GLY A 130 15.02 29.93 13.89
CA GLY A 130 16.28 29.55 14.54
C GLY A 130 16.89 28.25 13.99
N LEU A 131 16.08 27.37 13.37
CA LEU A 131 16.56 26.13 12.74
C LEU A 131 17.24 26.35 11.38
N ILE A 132 17.15 27.57 10.82
CA ILE A 132 17.76 27.91 9.51
C ILE A 132 19.30 28.00 9.62
N GLU A 133 19.84 28.27 10.82
CA GLU A 133 21.29 28.36 11.05
C GLU A 133 22.04 27.03 10.88
N GLU A 134 21.33 25.88 10.78
CA GLU A 134 21.92 24.56 10.51
C GLU A 134 22.19 24.30 9.01
N GLY A 135 21.84 25.23 8.12
CA GLY A 135 22.22 25.21 6.70
C GLY A 135 21.15 24.73 5.71
N ASP A 136 19.97 24.33 6.20
CA ASP A 136 18.82 23.98 5.35
C ASP A 136 17.80 25.15 5.31
N PRO A 137 17.38 25.60 4.11
CA PRO A 137 16.41 26.69 3.99
C PRO A 137 15.03 26.25 4.48
N LEU A 138 14.36 27.14 5.23
CA LEU A 138 12.99 26.89 5.68
C LEU A 138 12.02 27.05 4.51
N MET A 139 11.48 25.94 4.02
CA MET A 139 10.45 25.95 3.00
C MET A 139 9.08 26.19 3.63
N LEU A 140 8.36 27.21 3.18
CA LEU A 140 6.96 27.38 3.59
C LEU A 140 6.13 26.20 3.10
N GLU A 141 5.41 25.54 4.01
CA GLU A 141 4.57 24.40 3.60
C GLU A 141 3.28 24.82 2.87
N LYS A 142 3.02 26.14 2.78
CA LYS A 142 1.82 26.68 2.16
C LYS A 142 2.04 26.91 0.67
N VAL A 143 1.19 26.28 -0.14
CA VAL A 143 1.23 26.44 -1.60
C VAL A 143 0.45 27.67 -2.03
N HIS A 144 1.11 28.53 -2.80
CA HIS A 144 0.47 29.68 -3.43
C HIS A 144 0.29 29.43 -4.93
N TRP A 145 -0.96 29.54 -5.37
CA TRP A 145 -1.40 29.18 -6.73
C TRP A 145 -1.21 30.30 -7.77
N THR A 146 -0.91 31.51 -7.32
CA THR A 146 -0.70 32.66 -8.20
C THR A 146 0.62 33.35 -7.90
N GLY A 147 1.37 33.67 -8.95
CA GLY A 147 2.64 34.40 -8.80
C GLY A 147 2.46 35.74 -8.07
N LYS A 148 1.30 36.41 -8.22
CA LYS A 148 0.99 37.63 -7.46
C LYS A 148 0.90 37.41 -5.95
N SER A 149 0.29 36.31 -5.50
CA SER A 149 0.23 35.96 -4.08
C SER A 149 1.62 35.66 -3.51
N VAL A 150 2.43 34.92 -4.25
CA VAL A 150 3.78 34.53 -3.84
C VAL A 150 4.69 35.75 -3.76
N ASN A 151 4.67 36.59 -4.80
CA ASN A 151 5.46 37.82 -4.83
C ASN A 151 5.08 38.75 -3.67
N LYS A 152 3.79 38.85 -3.33
CA LYS A 152 3.33 39.68 -2.20
C LYS A 152 3.92 39.21 -0.87
N ILE A 153 4.02 37.90 -0.65
CA ILE A 153 4.54 37.34 0.60
C ILE A 153 6.06 37.40 0.63
N THR A 154 6.70 37.07 -0.48
CA THR A 154 8.16 37.16 -0.65
C THR A 154 8.62 38.60 -0.41
N ASN A 155 7.96 39.59 -1.03
CA ASN A 155 8.29 40.99 -0.81
C ASN A 155 8.11 41.42 0.65
N LYS A 156 7.04 40.96 1.33
CA LYS A 156 6.85 41.23 2.76
C LYS A 156 7.94 40.64 3.64
N LEU A 157 8.42 39.44 3.30
CA LEU A 157 9.52 38.77 4.00
C LEU A 157 10.83 39.52 3.79
N ILE A 158 11.13 39.91 2.55
CA ILE A 158 12.30 40.71 2.19
C ILE A 158 12.26 42.10 2.87
N GLU A 159 11.11 42.77 2.85
CA GLU A 159 10.90 44.06 3.55
C GLU A 159 11.07 43.93 5.07
N SER A 160 10.84 42.74 5.64
CA SER A 160 11.03 42.44 7.06
C SER A 160 12.46 42.02 7.42
N GLY A 161 13.38 42.02 6.44
CA GLY A 161 14.80 41.71 6.62
C GLY A 161 15.20 40.27 6.33
N ALA A 162 14.31 39.41 5.85
CA ALA A 162 14.63 38.02 5.50
C ALA A 162 15.22 37.88 4.09
N ASP A 163 16.13 36.93 3.90
CA ASP A 163 16.50 36.44 2.58
C ASP A 163 15.51 35.36 2.16
N ALA A 164 14.64 35.69 1.20
CA ALA A 164 13.54 34.83 0.77
C ALA A 164 13.51 34.67 -0.76
N GLU A 165 13.48 33.42 -1.24
CA GLU A 165 13.47 33.09 -2.66
C GLU A 165 12.19 32.34 -3.04
N ILE A 166 11.68 32.62 -4.26
CA ILE A 166 10.53 31.92 -4.82
C ILE A 166 11.01 30.65 -5.51
N VAL A 167 10.54 29.50 -5.06
CA VAL A 167 10.89 28.22 -5.66
C VAL A 167 9.66 27.60 -6.33
N PRO A 168 9.76 27.22 -7.63
CA PRO A 168 8.71 26.45 -8.28
C PRO A 168 8.64 25.07 -7.65
N GLU A 169 7.43 24.64 -7.28
CA GLU A 169 7.23 23.33 -6.69
C GLU A 169 7.29 22.21 -7.73
N ASN A 170 7.72 21.04 -7.26
CA ASN A 170 7.65 19.83 -8.07
C ASN A 170 6.21 19.52 -8.47
N TRP A 171 6.04 18.97 -9.67
CA TRP A 171 4.72 18.66 -10.19
C TRP A 171 3.94 17.73 -9.26
N GLY A 172 2.70 18.10 -8.91
CA GLY A 172 1.83 17.32 -8.04
C GLY A 172 2.02 17.58 -6.53
N ALA A 173 3.03 18.36 -6.12
CA ALA A 173 3.21 18.77 -4.73
C ALA A 173 1.97 19.50 -4.19
N HIS A 174 1.25 20.24 -5.04
CA HIS A 174 0.00 20.92 -4.69
C HIS A 174 -1.12 19.99 -4.21
N LEU A 175 -1.07 18.70 -4.54
CA LEU A 175 -2.08 17.72 -4.13
C LEU A 175 -1.78 17.10 -2.76
N THR A 176 -0.51 16.92 -2.43
CA THR A 176 -0.09 16.17 -1.24
C THR A 176 -0.01 17.03 0.02
N ARG A 177 0.07 18.35 -0.13
CA ARG A 177 0.17 19.31 0.98
C ARG A 177 -1.02 19.24 1.93
N LYS A 178 -0.76 19.39 3.23
CA LYS A 178 -1.71 19.17 4.33
C LYS A 178 -3.01 19.98 4.20
N ASP A 179 -2.91 21.22 3.74
CA ASP A 179 -4.05 22.14 3.61
C ASP A 179 -4.62 22.20 2.18
N SER A 180 -4.20 21.29 1.29
CA SER A 180 -4.75 21.24 -0.05
C SER A 180 -6.19 20.69 -0.03
N PHE A 181 -7.03 21.18 -0.95
CA PHE A 181 -8.37 20.63 -1.14
C PHE A 181 -8.34 19.13 -1.45
N PHE A 182 -7.32 18.67 -2.18
CA PHE A 182 -7.16 17.27 -2.53
C PHE A 182 -6.81 16.41 -1.32
N ASN A 183 -5.91 16.88 -0.46
CA ASN A 183 -5.57 16.22 0.80
C ASN A 183 -6.80 16.13 1.71
N TRP A 184 -7.59 17.21 1.82
CA TRP A 184 -8.86 17.19 2.53
C TRP A 184 -9.83 16.15 1.96
N MET A 185 -10.04 16.12 0.64
CA MET A 185 -10.91 15.14 -0.01
C MET A 185 -10.38 13.72 0.22
N PHE A 186 -9.06 13.52 0.16
CA PHE A 186 -8.44 12.22 0.39
C PHE A 186 -8.71 11.72 1.82
N PHE A 187 -8.47 12.54 2.85
CA PHE A 187 -8.65 12.11 4.24
C PHE A 187 -10.10 12.14 4.73
N LYS A 188 -10.95 13.03 4.20
CA LYS A 188 -12.33 13.20 4.66
C LYS A 188 -13.36 12.44 3.82
N ILE A 189 -13.06 12.15 2.55
CA ILE A 189 -13.96 11.44 1.65
C ILE A 189 -13.39 10.07 1.29
N PHE A 190 -12.22 10.02 0.65
CA PHE A 190 -11.66 8.75 0.15
C PHE A 190 -11.30 7.79 1.28
N THR A 191 -10.63 8.26 2.33
CA THR A 191 -10.15 7.42 3.43
C THR A 191 -11.32 6.74 4.16
N PRO A 192 -12.37 7.45 4.62
CA PRO A 192 -13.53 6.79 5.22
C PRO A 192 -14.22 5.83 4.25
N LEU A 193 -14.45 6.21 2.99
CA LEU A 193 -15.09 5.32 2.00
C LEU A 193 -14.29 4.03 1.78
N SER A 194 -12.96 4.14 1.70
CA SER A 194 -12.07 2.99 1.56
C SER A 194 -12.14 2.10 2.80
N ALA A 195 -12.15 2.69 4.00
CA ALA A 195 -12.33 1.96 5.26
C ALA A 195 -13.68 1.24 5.30
N THR A 196 -14.77 1.88 4.86
CA THR A 196 -16.10 1.23 4.78
C THR A 196 -16.09 0.06 3.80
N MET A 197 -15.44 0.21 2.65
CA MET A 197 -15.29 -0.86 1.66
C MET A 197 -14.52 -2.05 2.25
N PHE A 198 -13.40 -1.81 2.93
CA PHE A 198 -12.63 -2.87 3.60
C PHE A 198 -13.41 -3.52 4.74
N ALA A 199 -14.14 -2.74 5.55
CA ALA A 199 -14.98 -3.27 6.61
C ALA A 199 -16.08 -4.18 6.04
N LEU A 200 -16.80 -3.73 5.01
CA LEU A 200 -17.81 -4.54 4.33
C LEU A 200 -17.21 -5.79 3.69
N LEU A 201 -16.05 -5.68 3.05
CA LEU A 201 -15.34 -6.81 2.47
C LEU A 201 -14.96 -7.83 3.56
N ALA A 202 -14.52 -7.40 4.72
CA ALA A 202 -14.23 -8.29 5.85
C ALA A 202 -15.48 -9.07 6.29
N PHE A 203 -16.64 -8.40 6.43
CA PHE A 203 -17.91 -9.08 6.75
C PHE A 203 -18.37 -10.03 5.64
N LEU A 204 -18.24 -9.64 4.37
CA LEU A 204 -18.62 -10.47 3.22
C LEU A 204 -17.72 -11.69 3.08
N VAL A 205 -16.40 -11.52 3.26
CA VAL A 205 -15.43 -12.62 3.28
C VAL A 205 -15.72 -13.54 4.46
N ALA A 206 -15.91 -13.02 5.68
CA ALA A 206 -16.27 -13.84 6.83
C ALA A 206 -17.56 -14.65 6.58
N SER A 207 -18.60 -14.04 6.01
CA SER A 207 -19.86 -14.71 5.66
C SER A 207 -19.69 -15.74 4.53
N ALA A 208 -18.94 -15.40 3.48
CA ALA A 208 -18.64 -16.31 2.38
C ALA A 208 -17.80 -17.49 2.86
N SER A 209 -16.76 -17.25 3.64
CA SER A 209 -15.95 -18.25 4.34
C SER A 209 -16.83 -19.12 5.22
N TYR A 210 -17.70 -18.57 6.06
CA TYR A 210 -18.61 -19.37 6.87
C TYR A 210 -19.50 -20.30 6.03
N ARG A 211 -20.05 -19.82 4.90
CA ARG A 211 -20.86 -20.63 3.98
C ARG A 211 -20.05 -21.66 3.21
N ALA A 212 -18.86 -21.31 2.74
CA ALA A 212 -17.95 -22.18 1.98
C ALA A 212 -17.33 -23.26 2.88
N PHE A 213 -17.04 -22.90 4.13
CA PHE A 213 -16.51 -23.75 5.18
C PHE A 213 -17.61 -24.45 5.98
N ARG A 214 -18.86 -24.54 5.47
CA ARG A 214 -19.94 -25.31 6.11
C ARG A 214 -19.39 -26.69 6.46
N ILE A 215 -19.13 -26.85 7.75
CA ILE A 215 -18.15 -27.75 8.36
C ILE A 215 -18.22 -29.15 7.75
N ARG A 216 -17.28 -29.48 6.86
CA ARG A 216 -17.15 -30.81 6.23
C ARG A 216 -15.72 -31.32 6.12
N ASN A 217 -14.70 -30.47 6.27
CA ASN A 217 -13.28 -30.85 6.24
C ASN A 217 -12.47 -30.17 7.37
N PHE A 218 -11.41 -30.86 7.79
CA PHE A 218 -10.50 -30.42 8.85
C PHE A 218 -9.81 -29.10 8.50
N GLU A 219 -9.33 -28.98 7.27
CA GLU A 219 -8.59 -27.83 6.75
C GLU A 219 -9.37 -26.52 6.89
N ALA A 220 -10.66 -26.52 6.53
CA ALA A 220 -11.52 -25.35 6.66
C ALA A 220 -11.72 -24.92 8.12
N THR A 221 -11.80 -25.88 9.04
CA THR A 221 -11.95 -25.59 10.47
C THR A 221 -10.70 -24.92 11.01
N LEU A 222 -9.53 -25.44 10.64
CA LEU A 222 -8.24 -24.86 11.03
C LEU A 222 -8.08 -23.44 10.47
N LEU A 223 -8.39 -23.24 9.19
CA LEU A 223 -8.33 -21.93 8.53
C LEU A 223 -9.29 -20.92 9.16
N LEU A 224 -10.51 -21.34 9.48
CA LEU A 224 -11.51 -20.49 10.13
C LEU A 224 -11.04 -20.05 11.52
N VAL A 225 -10.55 -20.99 12.33
CA VAL A 225 -10.05 -20.69 13.69
C VAL A 225 -8.82 -19.79 13.63
N ALA A 226 -7.87 -20.05 12.73
CA ALA A 226 -6.72 -19.19 12.51
C ALA A 226 -7.13 -17.77 12.10
N GLY A 227 -8.09 -17.64 11.18
CA GLY A 227 -8.64 -16.34 10.77
C GLY A 227 -9.27 -15.57 11.92
N ILE A 228 -10.08 -16.23 12.76
CA ILE A 228 -10.70 -15.61 13.95
C ILE A 228 -9.63 -15.15 14.95
N ILE A 229 -8.61 -15.98 15.20
CA ILE A 229 -7.49 -15.63 16.09
C ILE A 229 -6.76 -14.38 15.60
N ILE A 230 -6.45 -14.31 14.29
CA ILE A 230 -5.78 -13.14 13.72
C ILE A 230 -6.66 -11.89 13.83
N MET A 231 -7.95 -12.00 13.51
CA MET A 231 -8.88 -10.86 13.59
C MET A 231 -9.02 -10.35 15.03
N LEU A 232 -9.20 -11.24 16.00
CA LEU A 232 -9.35 -10.84 17.41
C LEU A 232 -8.05 -10.33 18.01
N GLY A 233 -6.90 -10.89 17.62
CA GLY A 233 -5.58 -10.47 18.13
C GLY A 233 -5.19 -9.05 17.72
N ARG A 234 -5.66 -8.57 16.55
CA ARG A 234 -5.40 -7.21 16.05
C ARG A 234 -6.27 -6.13 16.72
N VAL A 235 -7.38 -6.51 17.35
CA VAL A 235 -8.32 -5.58 17.97
C VAL A 235 -7.94 -5.36 19.44
N PRO A 236 -8.04 -4.14 20.01
CA PRO A 236 -7.69 -3.88 21.40
C PRO A 236 -8.36 -4.81 22.42
N ILE A 237 -9.58 -5.29 22.14
CA ILE A 237 -10.30 -6.24 23.00
C ILE A 237 -9.60 -7.59 23.12
N GLY A 238 -8.81 -7.99 22.12
CA GLY A 238 -8.05 -9.24 22.12
C GLY A 238 -7.01 -9.31 23.25
N SER A 239 -6.46 -8.17 23.66
CA SER A 239 -5.52 -8.09 24.79
C SER A 239 -6.19 -8.41 26.14
N LYS A 240 -7.52 -8.26 26.24
CA LYS A 240 -8.28 -8.56 27.45
C LYS A 240 -8.70 -10.03 27.54
N ILE A 241 -8.51 -10.81 26.47
CA ILE A 241 -8.87 -12.23 26.44
C ILE A 241 -7.76 -13.03 27.15
N SER A 242 -8.15 -13.81 28.16
CA SER A 242 -7.23 -14.68 28.90
C SER A 242 -6.64 -15.77 28.01
N SER A 243 -5.35 -16.05 28.19
CA SER A 243 -4.63 -17.14 27.52
C SER A 243 -5.28 -18.50 27.72
N TRP A 244 -6.03 -18.68 28.82
CA TRP A 244 -6.81 -19.89 29.10
C TRP A 244 -7.83 -20.17 28.00
N PHE A 245 -8.51 -19.13 27.51
CA PHE A 245 -9.49 -19.26 26.44
C PHE A 245 -8.85 -19.79 25.15
N VAL A 246 -7.66 -19.29 24.81
CA VAL A 246 -6.90 -19.71 23.62
C VAL A 246 -6.39 -21.16 23.78
N LEU A 247 -5.96 -21.55 24.99
CA LEU A 247 -5.60 -22.95 25.26
C LEU A 247 -6.78 -23.90 25.08
N TYR A 248 -7.99 -23.51 25.49
CA TYR A 248 -9.18 -24.31 25.22
C TYR A 248 -9.47 -24.43 23.73
N ILE A 249 -9.24 -23.37 22.94
CA ILE A 249 -9.32 -23.45 21.47
C ILE A 249 -8.30 -24.46 20.91
N PHE A 250 -7.07 -24.47 21.40
CA PHE A 250 -6.08 -25.47 20.99
C PHE A 250 -6.49 -26.90 21.36
N VAL A 251 -7.05 -27.11 22.55
CA VAL A 251 -7.60 -28.42 22.95
C VAL A 251 -8.72 -28.86 22.02
N LEU A 252 -9.62 -27.95 21.64
CA LEU A 252 -10.67 -28.25 20.67
C LEU A 252 -10.09 -28.59 19.30
N LEU A 253 -9.09 -27.85 18.82
CA LEU A 253 -8.39 -28.15 17.57
C LEU A 253 -7.72 -29.52 17.61
N LEU A 254 -7.07 -29.89 18.72
CA LEU A 254 -6.52 -31.24 18.92
C LEU A 254 -7.59 -32.31 18.88
N GLY A 255 -8.77 -32.06 19.45
CA GLY A 255 -9.93 -32.93 19.33
C GLY A 255 -10.38 -33.10 17.87
N VAL A 256 -10.44 -32.03 17.09
CA VAL A 256 -10.76 -32.10 15.65
C VAL A 256 -9.69 -32.91 14.89
N ILE A 257 -8.40 -32.73 15.21
CA ILE A 257 -7.30 -33.52 14.64
C ILE A 257 -7.47 -35.02 14.97
N ALA A 258 -7.72 -35.34 16.24
CA ALA A 258 -7.92 -36.72 16.70
C ALA A 258 -9.12 -37.38 15.98
N ASN A 259 -10.21 -36.63 15.81
CA ASN A 259 -11.37 -37.07 15.04
C ASN A 259 -11.04 -37.25 13.55
N SER A 260 -10.25 -36.36 12.95
CA SER A 260 -9.86 -36.46 11.54
C SER A 260 -9.01 -37.71 11.26
N TRP A 261 -8.17 -38.12 12.22
CA TRP A 261 -7.26 -39.26 12.02
C TRP A 261 -7.93 -40.61 12.28
N LYS A 262 -8.64 -40.77 13.41
CA LYS A 262 -9.23 -42.06 13.83
C LYS A 262 -10.75 -42.15 13.65
N LYS A 263 -11.44 -41.06 13.29
CA LYS A 263 -12.91 -40.99 13.11
C LYS A 263 -13.70 -41.63 14.26
N ASN A 264 -13.13 -41.63 15.47
CA ASN A 264 -13.70 -42.27 16.65
C ASN A 264 -14.18 -41.19 17.64
N ARG A 265 -15.49 -41.19 17.92
CA ARG A 265 -16.12 -40.24 18.82
C ARG A 265 -15.58 -40.36 20.24
N ILE A 266 -15.37 -41.57 20.74
CA ILE A 266 -14.89 -41.79 22.12
C ILE A 266 -13.50 -41.16 22.28
N LEU A 267 -12.58 -41.44 21.35
CA LEU A 267 -11.25 -40.84 21.37
C LEU A 267 -11.30 -39.30 21.31
N THR A 268 -12.21 -38.75 20.51
CA THR A 268 -12.40 -37.30 20.40
C THR A 268 -12.89 -36.69 21.71
N PHE A 269 -13.91 -37.29 22.33
CA PHE A 269 -14.42 -36.81 23.62
C PHE A 269 -13.39 -36.98 24.74
N SER A 270 -12.65 -38.10 24.76
CA SER A 270 -11.58 -38.32 25.74
C SER A 270 -10.45 -37.30 25.58
N THR A 271 -9.98 -37.04 24.36
CA THR A 271 -8.91 -36.05 24.11
C THR A 271 -9.32 -34.63 24.51
N VAL A 272 -10.54 -34.22 24.15
CA VAL A 272 -11.06 -32.90 24.55
C VAL A 272 -11.27 -32.81 26.06
N GLY A 273 -11.92 -33.82 26.67
CA GLY A 273 -12.22 -33.83 28.11
C GLY A 273 -10.95 -33.84 28.96
N ILE A 274 -10.00 -34.73 28.65
CA ILE A 274 -8.70 -34.78 29.33
C ILE A 274 -7.94 -33.48 29.11
N GLY A 275 -7.92 -32.95 27.88
CA GLY A 275 -7.24 -31.70 27.56
C GLY A 275 -7.77 -30.49 28.34
N ILE A 276 -9.09 -30.34 28.46
CA ILE A 276 -9.70 -29.25 29.24
C ILE A 276 -9.33 -29.38 30.71
N ILE A 277 -9.42 -30.58 31.29
CA ILE A 277 -9.07 -30.83 32.69
C ILE A 277 -7.59 -30.49 32.93
N LEU A 278 -6.69 -30.94 32.05
CA LEU A 278 -5.26 -30.65 32.16
C LEU A 278 -4.95 -29.16 32.09
N VAL A 279 -5.56 -28.43 31.14
CA VAL A 279 -5.36 -26.97 31.01
C VAL A 279 -5.86 -26.25 32.26
N THR A 280 -7.05 -26.61 32.76
CA THR A 280 -7.62 -26.00 33.96
C THR A 280 -6.76 -26.28 35.20
N LEU A 281 -6.34 -27.54 35.41
CA LEU A 281 -5.50 -27.91 36.54
C LEU A 281 -4.12 -27.25 36.47
N ALA A 282 -3.50 -27.22 35.30
CA ALA A 282 -2.22 -26.56 35.09
C ALA A 282 -2.31 -25.05 35.35
N GLY A 283 -3.36 -24.40 34.85
CA GLY A 283 -3.58 -22.97 35.05
C GLY A 283 -3.82 -22.60 36.52
N ILE A 284 -4.60 -23.41 37.25
CA ILE A 284 -4.83 -23.21 38.69
C ILE A 284 -3.53 -23.45 39.47
N SER A 285 -2.86 -24.57 39.21
CA SER A 285 -1.63 -24.97 39.90
C SER A 285 -0.49 -23.95 39.72
N MET A 286 -0.35 -23.39 38.52
CA MET A 286 0.70 -22.43 38.19
C MET A 286 0.30 -20.97 38.39
N GLY A 287 -0.96 -20.70 38.79
CA GLY A 287 -1.45 -19.34 39.03
C GLY A 287 -1.32 -18.41 37.82
N TRP A 288 -1.64 -18.89 36.61
CA TRP A 288 -1.37 -18.14 35.39
C TRP A 288 -2.18 -16.83 35.26
N PRO A 289 -1.51 -15.67 35.09
CA PRO A 289 -2.18 -14.41 34.75
C PRO A 289 -2.75 -14.44 33.32
N ILE A 290 -3.53 -13.41 32.96
CA ILE A 290 -4.23 -13.29 31.67
C ILE A 290 -3.30 -13.47 30.46
N ASP A 291 -2.06 -12.99 30.54
CA ASP A 291 -1.07 -12.97 29.46
C ASP A 291 -0.17 -14.22 29.41
N ARG A 292 -0.38 -15.20 30.30
CA ARG A 292 0.43 -16.42 30.37
C ARG A 292 -0.40 -17.69 30.21
N PRO A 293 0.11 -18.70 29.49
CA PRO A 293 1.42 -18.74 28.86
C PRO A 293 1.49 -17.88 27.58
N GLY A 294 2.63 -17.22 27.36
CA GLY A 294 2.74 -16.17 26.35
C GLY A 294 2.49 -16.62 24.90
N PHE A 295 2.64 -17.91 24.58
CA PHE A 295 2.29 -18.45 23.25
C PHE A 295 0.78 -18.56 23.03
N ALA A 296 -0.01 -18.63 24.10
CA ALA A 296 -1.47 -18.64 24.05
C ALA A 296 -2.07 -17.25 24.34
N TYR A 297 -1.22 -16.24 24.57
CA TYR A 297 -1.68 -14.87 24.66
C TYR A 297 -2.00 -14.34 23.26
N LEU A 298 -3.24 -13.91 23.05
CA LEU A 298 -3.80 -13.70 21.72
C LEU A 298 -3.01 -12.68 20.86
N PRO A 299 -2.57 -11.51 21.37
CA PRO A 299 -1.72 -10.60 20.59
C PRO A 299 -0.39 -11.23 20.16
N LYS A 300 0.31 -11.91 21.07
CA LYS A 300 1.58 -12.60 20.76
C LYS A 300 1.40 -13.73 19.75
N LEU A 301 0.34 -14.51 19.89
CA LEU A 301 0.01 -15.59 18.97
C LEU A 301 -0.31 -15.04 17.57
N GLN A 302 -1.14 -14.00 17.49
CA GLN A 302 -1.45 -13.33 16.22
C GLN A 302 -0.20 -12.74 15.59
N ASP A 303 0.68 -12.12 16.35
CA ASP A 303 1.94 -11.57 15.84
C ASP A 303 2.84 -12.67 15.28
N TRP A 304 2.95 -13.80 15.98
CA TRP A 304 3.68 -14.95 15.47
C TRP A 304 3.07 -15.47 14.15
N ILE A 305 1.76 -15.63 14.07
CA ILE A 305 1.07 -16.06 12.83
C ILE A 305 1.30 -15.04 11.69
N TYR A 306 1.25 -13.75 12.01
CA TYR A 306 1.41 -12.70 11.00
C TYR A 306 2.86 -12.60 10.50
N LEU A 307 3.83 -12.68 11.40
CA LEU A 307 5.24 -12.44 11.08
C LEU A 307 5.95 -13.69 10.54
N VAL A 308 5.50 -14.89 10.92
CA VAL A 308 6.18 -16.13 10.54
C VAL A 308 5.53 -16.75 9.31
N PRO A 309 4.39 -17.48 9.40
CA PRO A 309 3.83 -18.17 8.23
C PRO A 309 3.23 -17.23 7.18
N ASN A 310 2.62 -16.10 7.56
CA ASN A 310 2.05 -15.18 6.59
C ASN A 310 3.13 -14.46 5.75
N ILE A 311 4.20 -13.94 6.36
CA ILE A 311 5.33 -13.38 5.60
C ILE A 311 6.03 -14.45 4.76
N ALA A 312 6.21 -15.66 5.30
CA ALA A 312 6.79 -16.77 4.53
C ALA A 312 5.93 -17.13 3.31
N GLY A 313 4.61 -17.21 3.47
CA GLY A 313 3.66 -17.45 2.38
C GLY A 313 3.68 -16.33 1.34
N ALA A 314 3.69 -15.07 1.77
CA ALA A 314 3.81 -13.92 0.86
C ALA A 314 5.11 -13.98 0.04
N ARG A 315 6.24 -14.32 0.68
CA ARG A 315 7.53 -14.52 -0.03
C ARG A 315 7.47 -15.67 -1.01
N ALA A 316 6.87 -16.80 -0.66
CA ALA A 316 6.69 -17.94 -1.56
C ALA A 316 5.85 -17.55 -2.80
N ILE A 317 4.78 -16.77 -2.60
CA ILE A 317 3.96 -16.23 -3.70
C ILE A 317 4.79 -15.29 -4.57
N MET A 318 5.53 -14.35 -3.98
CA MET A 318 6.39 -13.42 -4.74
C MET A 318 7.45 -14.16 -5.57
N ILE A 319 8.11 -15.16 -4.99
CA ILE A 319 9.07 -16.01 -5.71
C ILE A 319 8.36 -16.76 -6.84
N GLY A 320 7.18 -17.34 -6.59
CA GLY A 320 6.40 -18.03 -7.60
C GLY A 320 5.99 -17.12 -8.76
N ILE A 321 5.56 -15.89 -8.47
CA ILE A 321 5.28 -14.87 -9.48
C ILE A 321 6.54 -14.55 -10.27
N GLY A 322 7.67 -14.31 -9.60
CA GLY A 322 8.95 -14.03 -10.24
C GLY A 322 9.41 -15.14 -11.19
N LEU A 323 9.34 -16.40 -10.75
CA LEU A 323 9.63 -17.57 -11.58
C LEU A 323 8.65 -17.68 -12.77
N GLY A 324 7.37 -17.37 -12.56
CA GLY A 324 6.37 -17.33 -13.63
C GLY A 324 6.70 -16.27 -14.69
N VAL A 325 7.02 -15.05 -14.26
CA VAL A 325 7.46 -13.95 -15.15
C VAL A 325 8.72 -14.35 -15.90
N PHE A 326 9.72 -14.89 -15.21
CA PHE A 326 10.95 -15.39 -15.82
C PHE A 326 10.68 -16.46 -16.88
N ALA A 327 9.86 -17.46 -16.57
CA ALA A 327 9.48 -18.51 -17.52
C ALA A 327 8.76 -17.93 -18.75
N THR A 328 7.86 -16.96 -18.56
CA THR A 328 7.22 -16.27 -19.70
C THR A 328 8.24 -15.49 -20.53
N SER A 329 9.18 -14.77 -19.91
CA SER A 329 10.24 -14.04 -20.61
C SER A 329 11.12 -14.97 -21.44
N ILE A 330 11.50 -16.14 -20.92
CA ILE A 330 12.22 -17.17 -21.70
C ILE A 330 11.40 -17.61 -22.91
N ARG A 331 10.09 -17.84 -22.76
CA ARG A 331 9.24 -18.25 -23.89
C ARG A 331 9.17 -17.18 -24.98
N TYR A 332 9.19 -15.90 -24.62
CA TYR A 332 9.29 -14.79 -25.57
C TYR A 332 10.69 -14.73 -26.22
N ILE A 333 11.78 -14.85 -25.45
CA ILE A 333 13.17 -14.85 -25.95
C ILE A 333 13.41 -16.00 -26.93
N LEU A 334 12.91 -17.21 -26.63
CA LEU A 334 13.02 -18.37 -27.52
C LEU A 334 12.07 -18.31 -28.72
N GLY A 335 11.23 -17.26 -28.83
CA GLY A 335 10.26 -17.11 -29.92
C GLY A 335 9.16 -18.18 -29.92
N ILE A 336 8.93 -18.85 -28.79
CA ILE A 336 7.85 -19.83 -28.61
C ILE A 336 6.50 -19.10 -28.51
N GLU A 337 6.47 -18.01 -27.74
CA GLU A 337 5.31 -17.14 -27.60
C GLU A 337 5.35 -16.05 -28.67
N LYS A 338 4.42 -16.07 -29.65
CA LYS A 338 4.41 -15.13 -30.80
C LYS A 338 3.21 -14.16 -30.81
N SER A 339 2.50 -14.06 -29.69
CA SER A 339 1.28 -13.25 -29.56
C SER A 339 1.48 -11.78 -30.00
N TYR A 340 2.69 -11.23 -29.82
CA TYR A 340 3.04 -9.85 -30.21
C TYR A 340 3.22 -9.65 -31.72
N ILE A 341 3.30 -10.73 -32.51
CA ILE A 341 3.49 -10.68 -33.97
C ILE A 341 2.13 -10.67 -34.71
N GLY A 342 1.01 -10.77 -33.98
CA GLY A 342 -0.34 -10.72 -34.56
C GLY A 342 -0.73 -11.97 -35.34
N GLU A 343 -0.06 -13.10 -35.12
CA GLU A 343 -0.55 -14.40 -35.58
C GLU A 343 -1.80 -14.76 -34.76
N LYS A 344 -2.92 -15.04 -35.46
CA LYS A 344 -4.18 -15.51 -34.87
C LYS A 344 -4.00 -16.86 -34.18
#